data_AF-A0A182MZL8-F1
#
_entry.id   AF-A0A182MZL8-F1
#
_cell.length_a   1.000
_cell.length_b   1.000
_cell.length_c   1.000
_cell.angle_alpha   90.00
_cell.angle_beta   90.00
_cell.angle_gamma   90.00
#
_symmetry.space_group_name_H-M   'P 1'
#
loop_
_entity.id
_entity.type
_entity.pdbx_description
1 polymer ?
#
loop_
_entity_poly.entity_id
_entity_poly.type
_entity_poly.pdbx_seq_one_letter_code
_entity_poly.pdbx_strand_id
1 'polypeptide(L)'
;MFQSSFKYYKSKNPPPSFKDVFVIEEGHPLLKPHPVELTPGANFPGLLPTNRWKVYELTTRPGLLLFSNPFTETGQRQWMMRCLHDYPLHPNTTNILDKPAGTDWWQTLRHLPDASARRSHAKTLRWTTLGYQYDWTNKVYDESRRQPFPSELAALVRYVASVLGYARFSPEAAIVNYYPTGTTLAGHTDHSEDDRSAPLFSFSFGQPAVFLIGGTSREEQPDAILLRSGDVLVMSGAVRLCYHAVPRVFTDAELPVGLERSAERWTGDESAEGSVEKRWSALEDEYLQQSRININVRQVLRENQQTLDSPGECN
;
A
#
# COMPACT_ATOMS: atom_id res chain seq x y z
N MET A 1 16.05 8.82 17.20
CA MET A 1 14.71 9.04 17.79
C MET A 1 13.66 8.10 17.21
N PHE A 2 13.84 7.66 15.96
CA PHE A 2 12.93 6.73 15.27
C PHE A 2 12.53 5.49 16.08
N GLN A 3 13.48 4.79 16.70
CA GLN A 3 13.18 3.57 17.46
C GLN A 3 12.29 3.84 18.68
N SER A 4 12.45 5.00 19.33
CA SER A 4 11.62 5.39 20.48
C SER A 4 10.18 5.65 20.01
N SER A 5 9.99 6.39 18.92
CA SER A 5 8.66 6.61 18.33
C SER A 5 8.02 5.31 17.85
N PHE A 6 8.79 4.42 17.23
CA PHE A 6 8.29 3.10 16.86
C PHE A 6 7.78 2.32 18.08
N LYS A 7 8.55 2.27 19.17
CA LYS A 7 8.14 1.61 20.42
C LYS A 7 6.89 2.26 21.02
N TYR A 8 6.81 3.59 20.99
CA TYR A 8 5.65 4.34 21.48
C TYR A 8 4.37 3.96 20.74
N TYR A 9 4.34 4.08 19.41
CA TYR A 9 3.13 3.78 18.62
C TYR A 9 2.79 2.28 18.57
N LYS A 10 3.78 1.39 18.76
CA LYS A 10 3.57 -0.05 18.91
C LYS A 10 2.94 -0.43 20.26
N SER A 11 3.06 0.42 21.28
CA SER A 11 2.61 0.10 22.63
C SER A 11 1.12 -0.25 22.69
N LYS A 12 0.78 -1.27 23.48
CA LYS A 12 -0.62 -1.65 23.76
C LYS A 12 -1.09 -1.18 25.14
N ASN A 13 -0.15 -0.94 26.07
CA ASN A 13 -0.46 -0.55 27.44
C ASN A 13 0.64 0.38 28.01
N PRO A 14 0.37 1.70 28.16
CA PRO A 14 -0.81 2.38 27.63
C PRO A 14 -0.78 2.39 26.09
N PRO A 15 -1.95 2.43 25.41
CA PRO A 15 -1.99 2.69 23.98
C PRO A 15 -1.47 4.11 23.68
N PRO A 16 -0.91 4.36 22.48
CA PRO A 16 -0.44 5.69 22.10
C PRO A 16 -1.60 6.68 21.98
N SER A 17 -1.29 7.97 22.11
CA SER A 17 -2.22 9.04 21.76
C SER A 17 -2.15 9.30 20.25
N PHE A 18 -3.27 9.70 19.67
CA PHE A 18 -3.36 10.19 18.28
C PHE A 18 -3.11 11.70 18.15
N LYS A 19 -2.84 12.41 19.26
CA LYS A 19 -2.68 13.87 19.29
C LYS A 19 -1.63 14.39 18.28
N ASP A 20 -0.53 13.67 18.14
CA ASP A 20 0.60 14.06 17.28
C ASP A 20 0.63 13.23 15.99
N VAL A 21 -0.47 12.56 15.64
CA VAL A 21 -0.62 11.81 14.39
C VAL A 21 -1.32 12.67 13.36
N PHE A 22 -0.68 12.92 12.22
CA PHE A 22 -1.28 13.68 11.13
C PHE A 22 -2.41 12.89 10.49
N VAL A 23 -3.60 13.48 10.51
CA VAL A 23 -4.78 12.98 9.80
C VAL A 23 -4.89 13.73 8.48
N ILE A 24 -4.94 12.99 7.37
CA ILE A 24 -5.15 13.58 6.06
C ILE A 24 -6.54 14.24 6.05
N GLU A 25 -6.62 15.46 5.52
CA GLU A 25 -7.80 16.36 5.47
C GLU A 25 -8.09 17.26 6.69
N GLU A 26 -7.50 17.06 7.87
CA GLU A 26 -7.80 17.89 9.06
C GLU A 26 -7.15 19.29 9.06
N GLY A 27 -6.76 19.81 7.89
CA GLY A 27 -6.20 21.17 7.79
C GLY A 27 -4.92 21.38 8.60
N HIS A 28 -4.13 20.33 8.81
CA HIS A 28 -2.92 20.39 9.63
C HIS A 28 -1.90 21.40 9.04
N PRO A 29 -1.28 22.30 9.84
CA PRO A 29 -0.42 23.37 9.31
C PRO A 29 0.75 22.89 8.45
N LEU A 30 1.26 21.68 8.72
CA LEU A 30 2.37 21.05 8.00
C LEU A 30 1.95 20.30 6.74
N LEU A 31 0.65 20.05 6.53
CA LEU A 31 0.10 19.45 5.31
C LEU A 31 -0.38 20.57 4.39
N LYS A 32 0.35 20.82 3.32
CA LYS A 32 0.00 21.86 2.34
C LYS A 32 -0.71 21.23 1.16
N PRO A 33 -1.84 21.76 0.68
CA PRO A 33 -2.47 21.29 -0.55
C PRO A 33 -1.45 21.28 -1.70
N HIS A 34 -1.36 20.16 -2.39
CA HIS A 34 -0.51 19.98 -3.55
C HIS A 34 -1.38 20.04 -4.81
N PRO A 35 -1.08 20.93 -5.77
CA PRO A 35 -1.87 21.03 -6.99
C PRO A 35 -1.76 19.72 -7.79
N VAL A 36 -2.90 19.23 -8.27
CA VAL A 36 -2.96 18.12 -9.22
C VAL A 36 -3.28 18.67 -10.59
N GLU A 37 -2.55 18.23 -11.62
CA GLU A 37 -2.84 18.63 -12.99
C GLU A 37 -4.18 18.05 -13.41
N LEU A 38 -5.16 18.93 -13.61
CA LEU A 38 -6.45 18.55 -14.16
C LEU A 38 -6.25 18.22 -15.64
N THR A 39 -6.30 16.93 -15.97
CA THR A 39 -6.43 16.49 -17.35
C THR A 39 -7.92 16.44 -17.68
N PRO A 40 -8.48 17.35 -18.51
CA PRO A 40 -9.92 17.39 -18.77
C PRO A 40 -10.41 16.08 -19.39
N GLY A 41 -11.45 15.47 -18.80
CA GLY A 41 -12.00 14.20 -19.26
C GLY A 41 -11.21 12.95 -18.85
N ALA A 42 -10.09 13.10 -18.14
CA ALA A 42 -9.37 11.98 -17.56
C ALA A 42 -10.20 11.34 -16.45
N ASN A 43 -10.56 10.08 -16.66
CA ASN A 43 -11.26 9.25 -15.68
C ASN A 43 -10.60 7.87 -15.69
N PHE A 44 -10.38 7.33 -14.50
CA PHE A 44 -9.94 5.95 -14.34
C PHE A 44 -11.04 5.20 -13.59
N PRO A 45 -11.57 4.09 -14.11
CA PRO A 45 -12.62 3.32 -13.44
C PRO A 45 -12.24 2.98 -11.99
N GLY A 46 -13.13 3.34 -11.05
CA GLY A 46 -12.89 3.14 -9.62
C GLY A 46 -12.12 4.26 -8.90
N LEU A 47 -11.66 5.29 -9.63
CA LEU A 47 -11.20 6.55 -9.02
C LEU A 47 -12.29 7.62 -9.09
N LEU A 48 -12.29 8.51 -8.12
CA LEU A 48 -13.01 9.77 -8.18
C LEU A 48 -12.41 10.64 -9.30
N PRO A 49 -13.19 11.55 -9.90
CA PRO A 49 -12.65 12.57 -10.79
C PRO A 49 -11.52 13.37 -10.12
N THR A 50 -10.47 13.73 -10.87
CA THR A 50 -9.25 14.36 -10.33
C THR A 50 -9.51 15.70 -9.63
N ASN A 51 -10.55 16.44 -10.02
CA ASN A 51 -10.98 17.67 -9.35
C ASN A 51 -11.53 17.45 -7.92
N ARG A 52 -11.82 16.19 -7.54
CA ARG A 52 -12.21 15.81 -6.18
C ARG A 52 -11.05 15.26 -5.36
N TRP A 53 -9.87 15.09 -5.95
CA TRP A 53 -8.72 14.56 -5.23
C TRP A 53 -8.21 15.59 -4.25
N LYS A 54 -7.99 15.15 -3.01
CA LYS A 54 -7.37 15.95 -1.96
C LYS A 54 -5.95 15.43 -1.76
N VAL A 55 -5.00 16.15 -2.33
CA VAL A 55 -3.58 15.81 -2.28
C VAL A 55 -2.85 16.85 -1.44
N TYR A 56 -1.98 16.38 -0.55
CA TYR A 56 -1.19 17.21 0.33
C TYR A 56 0.27 16.81 0.27
N GLU A 57 1.16 17.79 0.38
CA GLU A 57 2.58 17.56 0.62
C GLU A 57 2.88 17.81 2.10
N LEU A 58 3.63 16.90 2.71
CA LEU A 58 4.12 17.10 4.07
C LEU A 58 5.37 17.98 4.04
N THR A 59 5.25 19.20 4.56
CA THR A 59 6.34 20.22 4.50
C THR A 59 7.61 19.82 5.24
N THR A 60 7.53 18.98 6.27
CA THR A 60 8.72 18.44 6.96
C THR A 60 9.44 17.38 6.13
N ARG A 61 8.80 16.84 5.10
CA ARG A 61 9.30 15.78 4.21
C ARG A 61 8.97 16.11 2.73
N PRO A 62 9.63 17.11 2.12
CA PRO A 62 9.41 17.43 0.71
C PRO A 62 9.54 16.20 -0.20
N GLY A 63 8.61 16.06 -1.14
CA GLY A 63 8.45 14.85 -1.98
C GLY A 63 7.58 13.75 -1.38
N LEU A 64 7.04 13.92 -0.16
CA LEU A 64 6.03 13.03 0.41
C LEU A 64 4.63 13.58 0.12
N LEU A 65 3.94 12.95 -0.82
CA LEU A 65 2.56 13.29 -1.17
C LEU A 65 1.59 12.32 -0.51
N LEU A 66 0.49 12.86 0.01
CA LEU A 66 -0.56 12.15 0.73
C LEU A 66 -1.90 12.47 0.08
N PHE A 67 -2.56 11.43 -0.42
CA PHE A 67 -3.90 11.50 -0.99
C PHE A 67 -4.87 10.99 0.06
N SER A 68 -5.91 11.78 0.33
CA SER A 68 -7.07 11.23 1.01
C SER A 68 -7.95 10.51 0.01
N ASN A 69 -8.14 9.21 0.21
CA ASN A 69 -8.98 8.30 -0.57
C ASN A 69 -9.46 8.85 -1.94
N PRO A 70 -8.68 8.69 -3.02
CA PRO A 70 -9.10 9.08 -4.36
C PRO A 70 -10.00 8.03 -5.04
N PHE A 71 -10.44 6.97 -4.33
CA PHE A 71 -11.20 5.87 -4.90
C PHE A 71 -12.71 6.02 -4.65
N THR A 72 -13.52 5.47 -5.56
CA THR A 72 -14.91 5.14 -5.25
C THR A 72 -14.97 3.91 -4.32
N GLU A 73 -16.12 3.64 -3.73
CA GLU A 73 -16.32 2.47 -2.86
C GLU A 73 -16.08 1.18 -3.66
N THR A 74 -16.70 1.09 -4.84
CA THR A 74 -16.52 -0.03 -5.76
C THR A 74 -15.06 -0.19 -6.20
N GLY A 75 -14.35 0.93 -6.41
CA GLY A 75 -12.93 0.91 -6.77
C GLY A 75 -12.06 0.31 -5.67
N GLN A 76 -12.30 0.65 -4.41
CA GLN A 76 -11.59 0.02 -3.29
C GLN A 76 -11.88 -1.49 -3.22
N ARG A 77 -13.16 -1.90 -3.32
CA ARG A 77 -13.54 -3.32 -3.34
C ARG A 77 -12.83 -4.07 -4.46
N GLN A 78 -12.74 -3.50 -5.66
CA GLN A 78 -12.03 -4.12 -6.78
C GLN A 78 -10.56 -4.38 -6.46
N TRP A 79 -9.83 -3.41 -5.92
CA TRP A 79 -8.41 -3.60 -5.59
C TRP A 79 -8.18 -4.57 -4.42
N MET A 80 -9.05 -4.54 -3.42
CA MET A 80 -9.04 -5.52 -2.33
C MET A 80 -9.27 -6.94 -2.88
N MET A 81 -10.24 -7.11 -3.79
CA MET A 81 -10.50 -8.38 -4.47
C MET A 81 -9.29 -8.86 -5.28
N ARG A 82 -8.66 -7.98 -6.07
CA ARG A 82 -7.41 -8.32 -6.79
C ARG A 82 -6.34 -8.84 -5.83
N CYS A 83 -6.18 -8.18 -4.68
CA CYS A 83 -5.18 -8.57 -3.68
C CYS A 83 -5.48 -9.90 -2.99
N LEU A 84 -6.75 -10.26 -2.80
CA LEU A 84 -7.12 -11.48 -2.10
C LEU A 84 -7.24 -12.69 -3.04
N HIS A 85 -7.87 -12.50 -4.20
CA HIS A 85 -8.22 -13.57 -5.12
C HIS A 85 -7.17 -13.80 -6.19
N ASP A 86 -6.58 -12.74 -6.76
CA ASP A 86 -5.81 -12.87 -8.00
C ASP A 86 -4.31 -12.83 -7.75
N TYR A 87 -3.83 -11.85 -6.99
CA TYR A 87 -2.39 -11.63 -6.79
C TYR A 87 -1.67 -12.76 -6.06
N PRO A 88 -2.24 -13.46 -5.06
CA PRO A 88 -1.56 -14.57 -4.38
C PRO A 88 -1.37 -15.83 -5.25
N LEU A 89 -2.02 -15.88 -6.43
CA LEU A 89 -1.92 -17.00 -7.36
C LEU A 89 -0.60 -16.99 -8.12
N HIS A 90 -0.17 -18.19 -8.54
CA HIS A 90 0.93 -18.34 -9.49
C HIS A 90 0.57 -17.61 -10.82
N PRO A 91 1.51 -16.90 -11.48
CA PRO A 91 2.96 -16.97 -11.33
C PRO A 91 3.59 -16.09 -10.25
N ASN A 92 2.80 -15.34 -9.49
CA ASN A 92 3.34 -14.47 -8.44
C ASN A 92 3.88 -15.29 -7.26
N THR A 93 4.89 -14.73 -6.60
CA THR A 93 5.48 -15.35 -5.40
C THR A 93 4.82 -14.81 -4.15
N THR A 94 4.58 -15.68 -3.16
CA THR A 94 4.11 -15.30 -1.83
C THR A 94 5.05 -15.81 -0.75
N ASN A 95 4.84 -15.39 0.50
CA ASN A 95 5.59 -15.91 1.65
C ASN A 95 5.27 -17.37 2.01
N ILE A 96 4.27 -17.98 1.38
CA ILE A 96 3.85 -19.35 1.66
C ILE A 96 4.67 -20.26 0.76
N LEU A 97 5.73 -20.82 1.34
CA LEU A 97 6.62 -21.78 0.69
C LEU A 97 5.95 -23.15 0.56
N ASP A 98 6.45 -23.98 -0.37
CA ASP A 98 6.07 -25.40 -0.53
C ASP A 98 4.56 -25.67 -0.72
N LYS A 99 3.82 -24.71 -1.28
CA LYS A 99 2.41 -24.91 -1.63
C LYS A 99 2.30 -25.81 -2.88
N PRO A 100 1.37 -26.79 -2.89
CA PRO A 100 1.07 -27.54 -4.10
C PRO A 100 0.76 -26.61 -5.29
N ALA A 101 1.19 -26.99 -6.49
CA ALA A 101 0.89 -26.23 -7.70
C ALA A 101 -0.62 -26.00 -7.81
N GLY A 102 -1.04 -24.75 -8.10
CA GLY A 102 -2.45 -24.38 -8.18
C GLY A 102 -3.14 -24.10 -6.84
N THR A 103 -2.41 -24.08 -5.71
CA THR A 103 -3.00 -23.68 -4.42
C THR A 103 -3.48 -22.24 -4.46
N ASP A 104 -4.79 -22.07 -4.30
CA ASP A 104 -5.46 -20.80 -4.10
C ASP A 104 -5.70 -20.58 -2.60
N TRP A 105 -4.98 -19.60 -2.04
CA TRP A 105 -5.03 -19.28 -0.62
C TRP A 105 -6.42 -18.79 -0.18
N TRP A 106 -7.11 -18.02 -1.02
CA TRP A 106 -8.42 -17.46 -0.71
C TRP A 106 -9.52 -18.53 -0.80
N GLN A 107 -9.46 -19.38 -1.83
CA GLN A 107 -10.37 -20.52 -1.93
C GLN A 107 -10.18 -21.47 -0.75
N THR A 108 -8.94 -21.73 -0.33
CA THR A 108 -8.69 -22.51 0.88
C THR A 108 -9.38 -21.89 2.10
N LEU A 109 -9.20 -20.58 2.29
CA LEU A 109 -9.84 -19.82 3.38
C LEU A 109 -11.36 -19.99 3.36
N ARG A 110 -11.98 -19.89 2.17
CA ARG A 110 -13.44 -19.98 1.98
C ARG A 110 -14.04 -21.32 2.38
N HIS A 111 -13.30 -22.42 2.20
CA HIS A 111 -13.78 -23.77 2.49
C HIS A 111 -13.48 -24.23 3.93
N LEU A 112 -12.82 -23.40 4.75
CA LEU A 112 -12.56 -23.74 6.14
C LEU A 112 -13.86 -23.73 6.97
N PRO A 113 -14.04 -24.73 7.86
CA PRO A 113 -15.33 -25.07 8.44
C PRO A 113 -15.85 -24.02 9.44
N ASP A 114 -14.96 -23.28 10.08
CA ASP A 114 -15.31 -22.33 11.14
C ASP A 114 -14.45 -21.05 11.11
N ALA A 115 -14.94 -20.02 11.80
CA ALA A 115 -14.31 -18.70 11.84
C ALA A 115 -12.93 -18.71 12.53
N SER A 116 -12.68 -19.64 13.45
CA SER A 116 -11.37 -19.75 14.11
C SER A 116 -10.31 -20.25 13.13
N ALA A 117 -10.63 -21.31 12.39
CA ALA A 117 -9.78 -21.83 11.32
C ALA A 117 -9.51 -20.76 10.26
N ARG A 118 -10.56 -20.04 9.81
CA ARG A 118 -10.42 -18.93 8.86
C ARG A 118 -9.50 -17.83 9.37
N ARG A 119 -9.66 -17.38 10.62
CA ARG A 119 -8.79 -16.35 11.22
C ARG A 119 -7.34 -16.81 11.36
N SER A 120 -7.10 -18.09 11.62
CA SER A 120 -5.74 -18.63 11.67
C SER A 120 -5.11 -18.62 10.28
N HIS A 121 -5.82 -19.14 9.29
CA HIS A 121 -5.37 -19.19 7.90
C HIS A 121 -5.18 -17.79 7.30
N ALA A 122 -6.08 -16.85 7.61
CA ALA A 122 -6.01 -15.44 7.19
C ALA A 122 -4.66 -14.78 7.53
N LYS A 123 -4.01 -15.21 8.61
CA LYS A 123 -2.74 -14.64 9.09
C LYS A 123 -1.51 -15.22 8.41
N THR A 124 -1.67 -16.28 7.60
CA THR A 124 -0.55 -17.00 6.97
C THR A 124 0.00 -16.28 5.74
N LEU A 125 -0.86 -15.57 4.98
CA LEU A 125 -0.42 -14.72 3.89
C LEU A 125 0.06 -13.37 4.44
N ARG A 126 1.29 -13.01 4.12
CA ARG A 126 2.00 -11.83 4.62
C ARG A 126 2.46 -10.92 3.51
N TRP A 127 2.92 -11.48 2.39
CA TRP A 127 3.29 -10.71 1.22
C TRP A 127 3.10 -11.49 -0.08
N THR A 128 2.93 -10.74 -1.17
CA THR A 128 2.95 -11.21 -2.56
C THR A 128 3.82 -10.25 -3.38
N THR A 129 4.67 -10.77 -4.27
CA THR A 129 5.49 -9.98 -5.20
C THR A 129 4.97 -10.09 -6.63
N LEU A 130 4.88 -8.96 -7.34
CA LEU A 130 4.36 -8.83 -8.70
C LEU A 130 5.42 -8.22 -9.62
N GLY A 131 5.48 -8.62 -10.90
CA GLY A 131 6.49 -8.11 -11.82
C GLY A 131 7.88 -8.70 -11.54
N TYR A 132 8.89 -7.84 -11.40
CA TYR A 132 10.19 -8.29 -10.85
C TYR A 132 10.01 -8.79 -9.42
N GLN A 133 10.50 -10.01 -9.19
CA GLN A 133 10.31 -10.70 -7.92
C GLN A 133 11.44 -10.31 -6.96
N TYR A 134 11.09 -9.68 -5.86
CA TYR A 134 12.07 -9.28 -4.85
C TYR A 134 12.70 -10.52 -4.19
N ASP A 135 14.04 -10.56 -4.12
CA ASP A 135 14.77 -11.56 -3.35
C ASP A 135 14.96 -11.06 -1.91
N TRP A 136 14.24 -11.65 -0.96
CA TRP A 136 14.36 -11.30 0.45
C TRP A 136 15.71 -11.66 1.07
N THR A 137 16.43 -12.63 0.50
CA THR A 137 17.74 -13.09 0.99
C THR A 137 18.83 -12.12 0.54
N ASN A 138 18.88 -11.87 -0.77
CA ASN A 138 19.94 -11.06 -1.39
C ASN A 138 19.58 -9.56 -1.46
N LYS A 139 18.32 -9.20 -1.21
CA LYS A 139 17.78 -7.82 -1.24
C LYS A 139 17.94 -7.13 -2.58
N VAL A 140 17.77 -7.89 -3.67
CA VAL A 140 17.90 -7.43 -5.05
C VAL A 140 16.70 -7.89 -5.88
N TYR A 141 16.57 -7.28 -7.06
CA TYR A 141 15.74 -7.81 -8.14
C TYR A 141 16.59 -8.64 -9.11
N ASP A 142 15.95 -9.59 -9.78
CA ASP A 142 16.60 -10.52 -10.70
C ASP A 142 15.76 -10.64 -11.97
N GLU A 143 16.38 -10.41 -13.14
CA GLU A 143 15.75 -10.51 -14.45
C GLU A 143 15.17 -11.92 -14.69
N SER A 144 15.87 -12.96 -14.26
CA SER A 144 15.48 -14.36 -14.50
C SER A 144 14.19 -14.75 -13.78
N ARG A 145 13.82 -14.01 -12.73
CA ARG A 145 12.63 -14.24 -11.92
C ARG A 145 11.46 -13.35 -12.33
N ARG A 146 11.63 -12.45 -13.30
CA ARG A 146 10.62 -11.50 -13.75
C ARG A 146 9.36 -12.21 -14.22
N GLN A 147 8.22 -11.77 -13.67
CA GLN A 147 6.88 -12.20 -14.11
C GLN A 147 6.15 -11.03 -14.78
N PRO A 148 5.07 -11.29 -15.53
CA PRO A 148 4.22 -10.22 -16.05
C PRO A 148 3.68 -9.36 -14.90
N PHE A 149 3.86 -8.04 -15.01
CA PHE A 149 3.24 -7.11 -14.08
C PHE A 149 1.74 -6.96 -14.43
N PRO A 150 0.80 -6.97 -13.45
CA PRO A 150 -0.63 -6.87 -13.75
C PRO A 150 -0.99 -5.58 -14.49
N SER A 151 -1.56 -5.70 -15.68
CA SER A 151 -1.82 -4.58 -16.59
C SER A 151 -2.78 -3.54 -16.00
N GLU A 152 -3.81 -3.97 -15.27
CA GLU A 152 -4.75 -3.08 -14.58
C GLU A 152 -4.05 -2.23 -13.52
N LEU A 153 -3.20 -2.84 -12.69
CA LEU A 153 -2.42 -2.12 -11.68
C LEU A 153 -1.43 -1.17 -12.37
N ALA A 154 -0.79 -1.59 -13.46
CA ALA A 154 0.10 -0.71 -14.21
C ALA A 154 -0.65 0.50 -14.77
N ALA A 155 -1.86 0.30 -15.29
CA ALA A 155 -2.70 1.38 -15.80
C ALA A 155 -3.11 2.36 -14.69
N LEU A 156 -3.54 1.86 -13.52
CA LEU A 156 -3.86 2.68 -12.36
C LEU A 156 -2.66 3.56 -11.98
N VAL A 157 -1.50 2.95 -11.80
CA VAL A 157 -0.33 3.66 -11.27
C VAL A 157 0.23 4.64 -12.30
N ARG A 158 0.24 4.29 -13.60
CA ARG A 158 0.59 5.25 -14.67
C ARG A 158 -0.36 6.43 -14.71
N TYR A 159 -1.65 6.19 -14.50
CA TYR A 159 -2.63 7.26 -14.41
C TYR A 159 -2.32 8.20 -13.25
N VAL A 160 -2.17 7.68 -12.03
CA VAL A 160 -1.80 8.51 -10.85
C VAL A 160 -0.45 9.21 -11.04
N ALA A 161 0.54 8.52 -11.61
CA ALA A 161 1.86 9.08 -11.90
C ALA A 161 1.77 10.25 -12.89
N SER A 162 0.99 10.13 -13.96
CA SER A 162 0.79 11.20 -14.96
C SER A 162 0.15 12.45 -14.35
N VAL A 163 -0.85 12.29 -13.47
CA VAL A 163 -1.50 13.42 -12.75
C VAL A 163 -0.53 14.18 -11.84
N LEU A 164 0.51 13.48 -11.37
CA LEU A 164 1.59 14.04 -10.56
C LEU A 164 2.82 14.50 -11.37
N GLY A 165 2.75 14.48 -12.71
CA GLY A 165 3.85 14.89 -13.59
C GLY A 165 4.95 13.84 -13.81
N TYR A 166 4.77 12.61 -13.31
CA TYR A 166 5.70 11.49 -13.54
C TYR A 166 5.33 10.68 -14.79
N ALA A 167 5.19 11.36 -15.93
CA ALA A 167 4.71 10.74 -17.19
C ALA A 167 5.58 9.59 -17.70
N ARG A 168 6.86 9.53 -17.29
CA ARG A 168 7.82 8.48 -17.68
C ARG A 168 7.91 7.32 -16.69
N PHE A 169 7.14 7.34 -15.60
CA PHE A 169 7.16 6.27 -14.61
C PHE A 169 6.65 4.95 -15.19
N SER A 170 7.40 3.87 -14.95
CA SER A 170 7.08 2.52 -15.37
C SER A 170 6.83 1.60 -14.16
N PRO A 171 5.59 1.11 -13.94
CA PRO A 171 5.30 0.11 -12.92
C PRO A 171 5.91 -1.24 -13.31
N GLU A 172 6.91 -1.70 -12.54
CA GLU A 172 7.72 -2.86 -12.91
C GLU A 172 7.81 -3.90 -11.81
N ALA A 173 7.75 -3.48 -10.56
CA ALA A 173 7.65 -4.36 -9.41
C ALA A 173 6.62 -3.85 -8.42
N ALA A 174 5.96 -4.77 -7.73
CA ALA A 174 5.13 -4.42 -6.59
C ALA A 174 5.24 -5.46 -5.48
N ILE A 175 5.12 -4.97 -4.24
CA ILE A 175 4.96 -5.81 -3.06
C ILE A 175 3.59 -5.49 -2.47
N VAL A 176 2.72 -6.50 -2.46
CA VAL A 176 1.45 -6.46 -1.73
C VAL A 176 1.71 -7.03 -0.34
N ASN A 177 1.55 -6.22 0.70
CA ASN A 177 1.71 -6.64 2.08
C ASN A 177 0.34 -6.80 2.75
N TYR A 178 0.17 -7.90 3.48
CA TYR A 178 -1.04 -8.24 4.22
C TYR A 178 -0.73 -8.18 5.73
N TYR A 179 -1.46 -7.30 6.41
CA TYR A 179 -1.26 -6.99 7.82
C TYR A 179 -2.52 -7.30 8.62
N PRO A 180 -2.59 -8.48 9.27
CA PRO A 180 -3.52 -8.67 10.36
C PRO A 180 -3.35 -7.57 11.43
N THR A 181 -4.45 -7.17 12.07
CA THR A 181 -4.42 -6.21 13.18
C THR A 181 -3.45 -6.63 14.27
N GLY A 182 -2.75 -5.65 14.85
CA GLY A 182 -1.70 -5.85 15.85
C GLY A 182 -0.34 -6.27 15.28
N THR A 183 -0.21 -6.42 13.95
CA THR A 183 1.09 -6.66 13.32
C THR A 183 1.82 -5.34 13.02
N THR A 184 3.13 -5.42 12.78
CA THR A 184 3.99 -4.24 12.61
C THR A 184 5.00 -4.46 11.49
N LEU A 185 5.42 -3.39 10.82
CA LEU A 185 6.59 -3.35 9.95
C LEU A 185 7.66 -2.47 10.58
N ALA A 186 8.84 -3.04 10.85
CA ALA A 186 9.95 -2.34 11.49
C ALA A 186 10.55 -1.25 10.58
N GLY A 187 11.31 -0.34 11.18
CA GLY A 187 12.01 0.73 10.46
C GLY A 187 12.99 0.20 9.41
N HIS A 188 12.77 0.56 8.15
CA HIS A 188 13.58 0.18 7.00
C HIS A 188 13.62 1.29 5.94
N THR A 189 14.47 1.11 4.92
CA THR A 189 14.58 1.96 3.73
C THR A 189 14.50 1.08 2.49
N ASP A 190 13.91 1.62 1.42
CA ASP A 190 13.78 0.92 0.15
C ASP A 190 14.87 1.39 -0.81
N HIS A 191 15.88 0.54 -1.07
CA HIS A 191 17.10 0.91 -1.81
C HIS A 191 17.52 -0.13 -2.86
N SER A 192 16.67 -1.12 -3.11
CA SER A 192 16.98 -2.30 -3.93
C SER A 192 16.76 -2.09 -5.42
N GLU A 193 16.14 -0.97 -5.82
CA GLU A 193 15.95 -0.59 -7.21
C GLU A 193 17.20 0.11 -7.76
N ASP A 194 17.50 -0.11 -9.04
CA ASP A 194 18.61 0.56 -9.72
C ASP A 194 18.29 2.04 -10.00
N ASP A 195 17.02 2.34 -10.27
CA ASP A 195 16.49 3.69 -10.32
C ASP A 195 15.93 4.12 -8.96
N ARG A 196 16.73 4.88 -8.21
CA ARG A 196 16.31 5.48 -6.94
C ARG A 196 15.68 6.87 -7.10
N SER A 197 15.61 7.38 -8.32
CA SER A 197 15.00 8.69 -8.64
C SER A 197 13.51 8.57 -8.92
N ALA A 198 13.06 7.40 -9.40
CA ALA A 198 11.65 7.13 -9.64
C ALA A 198 10.82 7.15 -8.34
N PRO A 199 9.60 7.71 -8.38
CA PRO A 199 8.71 7.71 -7.22
C PRO A 199 8.28 6.29 -6.83
N LEU A 200 7.88 6.13 -5.57
CA LEU A 200 7.23 4.92 -5.06
C LEU A 200 5.79 5.23 -4.70
N PHE A 201 4.86 4.38 -5.15
CA PHE A 201 3.43 4.53 -4.91
C PHE A 201 2.95 3.48 -3.92
N SER A 202 2.31 3.92 -2.83
CA SER A 202 1.84 3.06 -1.76
C SER A 202 0.34 3.27 -1.52
N PHE A 203 -0.46 2.27 -1.85
CA PHE A 203 -1.92 2.28 -1.69
C PHE A 203 -2.30 1.53 -0.41
N SER A 204 -3.24 2.04 0.38
CA SER A 204 -3.72 1.41 1.61
C SER A 204 -5.19 1.01 1.51
N PHE A 205 -5.53 -0.21 1.93
CA PHE A 205 -6.90 -0.72 1.93
C PHE A 205 -7.21 -1.47 3.24
N GLY A 206 -8.44 -1.43 3.70
CA GLY A 206 -8.88 -2.14 4.91
C GLY A 206 -8.61 -1.36 6.19
N GLN A 207 -8.19 -2.05 7.25
CA GLN A 207 -7.99 -1.44 8.57
C GLN A 207 -6.95 -0.31 8.60
N PRO A 208 -7.12 0.68 9.50
CA PRO A 208 -6.22 1.81 9.61
C PRO A 208 -4.85 1.42 10.18
N ALA A 209 -3.86 2.27 9.90
CA ALA A 209 -2.50 2.12 10.42
C ALA A 209 -1.85 3.46 10.77
N VAL A 210 -0.95 3.45 11.74
CA VAL A 210 0.02 4.53 11.94
C VAL A 210 1.24 4.22 11.09
N PHE A 211 1.59 5.13 10.19
CA PHE A 211 2.82 5.13 9.41
C PHE A 211 3.81 6.14 9.99
N LEU A 212 5.07 5.75 10.10
CA LEU A 212 6.15 6.63 10.53
C LEU A 212 7.08 6.91 9.35
N ILE A 213 7.41 8.18 9.14
CA ILE A 213 8.41 8.63 8.16
C ILE A 213 9.46 9.49 8.85
N GLY A 214 10.69 9.00 8.86
CA GLY A 214 11.86 9.67 9.41
C GLY A 214 12.67 10.40 8.33
N GLY A 215 13.95 10.57 8.60
CA GLY A 215 14.92 11.02 7.60
C GLY A 215 15.82 9.90 7.10
N THR A 216 17.00 10.28 6.63
CA THR A 216 18.01 9.33 6.11
C THR A 216 18.75 8.59 7.23
N SER A 217 18.52 9.00 8.48
CA SER A 217 19.12 8.42 9.68
C SER A 217 18.05 8.00 10.70
N ARG A 218 18.41 7.10 11.64
CA ARG A 218 17.48 6.63 12.70
C ARG A 218 17.41 7.61 13.87
N GLU A 219 18.31 8.58 13.88
CA GLU A 219 18.50 9.62 14.88
C GLU A 219 17.40 10.67 14.76
N GLU A 220 16.96 10.96 13.53
CA GLU A 220 15.87 11.90 13.25
C GLU A 220 14.52 11.46 13.84
N GLN A 221 13.74 12.45 14.28
CA GLN A 221 12.38 12.26 14.78
C GLN A 221 11.43 12.00 13.60
N PRO A 222 10.72 10.86 13.57
CA PRO A 222 9.74 10.62 12.53
C PRO A 222 8.47 11.41 12.74
N ASP A 223 7.84 11.77 11.63
CA ASP A 223 6.45 12.21 11.55
C ASP A 223 5.53 10.98 11.57
N ALA A 224 4.42 11.07 12.29
CA ALA A 224 3.41 10.02 12.36
C ALA A 224 2.19 10.41 11.53
N ILE A 225 1.74 9.53 10.66
CA ILE A 225 0.63 9.76 9.73
C ILE A 225 -0.38 8.63 9.90
N LEU A 226 -1.66 8.99 10.00
CA LEU A 226 -2.76 8.02 9.96
C LEU A 226 -3.07 7.68 8.50
N LEU A 227 -2.93 6.40 8.15
CA LEU A 227 -3.37 5.86 6.86
C LEU A 227 -4.64 5.05 7.07
N ARG A 228 -5.72 5.47 6.42
CA ARG A 228 -7.01 4.76 6.33
C ARG A 228 -7.14 4.08 4.98
N SER A 229 -8.21 3.32 4.78
CA SER A 229 -8.48 2.72 3.47
C SER A 229 -8.69 3.78 2.40
N GLY A 230 -8.21 3.47 1.20
CA GLY A 230 -8.17 4.35 0.05
C GLY A 230 -6.98 5.31 0.06
N ASP A 231 -6.37 5.63 1.20
CA ASP A 231 -5.30 6.61 1.24
C ASP A 231 -4.08 6.15 0.43
N VAL A 232 -3.51 7.08 -0.35
CA VAL A 232 -2.34 6.85 -1.21
C VAL A 232 -1.20 7.73 -0.72
N LEU A 233 -0.03 7.11 -0.61
CA LEU A 233 1.21 7.77 -0.24
C LEU A 233 2.18 7.65 -1.41
N VAL A 234 2.79 8.77 -1.82
CA VAL A 234 3.81 8.79 -2.88
C VAL A 234 5.10 9.37 -2.30
N MET A 235 6.20 8.64 -2.49
CA MET A 235 7.54 9.04 -2.03
C MET A 235 8.44 9.31 -3.23
N SER A 236 8.89 10.54 -3.40
CA SER A 236 9.81 10.93 -4.48
C SER A 236 10.97 11.79 -3.98
N GLY A 237 12.05 11.89 -4.76
CA GLY A 237 13.23 12.65 -4.36
C GLY A 237 13.86 12.13 -3.07
N ALA A 238 14.27 13.02 -2.17
CA ALA A 238 15.00 12.63 -0.96
C ALA A 238 14.20 11.72 -0.03
N VAL A 239 12.87 11.90 0.08
CA VAL A 239 12.04 11.08 0.99
C VAL A 239 11.98 9.62 0.56
N ARG A 240 12.26 9.30 -0.71
CA ARG A 240 12.28 7.94 -1.26
C ARG A 240 13.24 7.00 -0.52
N LEU A 241 14.27 7.56 0.11
CA LEU A 241 15.32 6.83 0.83
C LEU A 241 15.24 7.02 2.36
N CYS A 242 14.19 7.66 2.86
CA CYS A 242 14.00 7.85 4.30
C CYS A 242 13.57 6.58 5.02
N TYR A 243 13.99 6.46 6.28
CA TYR A 243 13.52 5.41 7.18
C TYR A 243 12.01 5.54 7.39
N HIS A 244 11.31 4.43 7.24
CA HIS A 244 9.88 4.38 7.48
C HIS A 244 9.43 3.06 8.09
N ALA A 245 8.26 3.08 8.73
CA ALA A 245 7.74 1.94 9.48
C ALA A 245 6.21 1.98 9.58
N VAL A 246 5.63 0.82 9.92
CA VAL A 246 4.22 0.71 10.32
C VAL A 246 4.20 0.12 11.73
N PRO A 247 4.36 0.94 12.79
CA PRO A 247 4.35 0.46 14.18
C PRO A 247 3.00 -0.09 14.64
N ARG A 248 1.89 0.28 13.98
CA ARG A 248 0.55 -0.10 14.42
C ARG A 248 -0.40 -0.28 13.23
N VAL A 249 -1.02 -1.46 13.17
CA VAL A 249 -2.25 -1.71 12.40
C VAL A 249 -3.33 -2.07 13.41
N PHE A 250 -4.47 -1.41 13.36
CA PHE A 250 -5.47 -1.44 14.43
C PHE A 250 -6.87 -1.38 13.87
N THR A 251 -7.90 -1.71 14.66
CA THR A 251 -9.28 -1.68 14.18
C THR A 251 -9.86 -0.27 14.21
N ASP A 252 -10.86 0.03 13.38
CA ASP A 252 -11.60 1.31 13.43
C ASP A 252 -12.11 1.72 14.83
N ALA A 253 -12.31 0.76 15.74
CA ALA A 253 -12.69 1.05 17.13
C ALA A 253 -11.65 1.86 17.93
N GLU A 254 -10.40 1.93 17.47
CA GLU A 254 -9.36 2.75 18.12
C GLU A 254 -9.16 4.12 17.45
N LEU A 255 -9.90 4.43 16.37
CA LEU A 255 -9.82 5.74 15.72
C LEU A 255 -10.33 6.86 16.64
N PRO A 256 -9.81 8.09 16.50
CA PRO A 256 -10.37 9.26 17.18
C PRO A 256 -11.87 9.41 16.94
N VAL A 257 -12.61 9.80 17.98
CA VAL A 257 -14.06 10.05 17.88
C VAL A 257 -14.32 11.18 16.87
N GLY A 258 -15.30 10.97 16.00
CA GLY A 258 -15.69 11.94 14.97
C GLY A 258 -14.92 11.81 13.66
N LEU A 259 -13.87 10.97 13.62
CA LEU A 259 -13.18 10.66 12.38
C LEU A 259 -13.92 9.54 11.63
N GLU A 260 -14.14 9.73 10.33
CA GLU A 260 -14.70 8.72 9.43
C GLU A 260 -13.91 7.40 9.54
N ARG A 261 -14.64 6.30 9.75
CA ARG A 261 -14.05 4.97 9.91
C ARG A 261 -13.52 4.49 8.57
N SER A 262 -12.49 3.66 8.60
CA SER A 262 -11.97 3.08 7.37
C SER A 262 -13.07 2.30 6.67
N ALA A 263 -13.78 1.40 7.37
CA ALA A 263 -14.81 0.55 6.76
C ALA A 263 -15.90 1.33 6.00
N GLU A 264 -16.31 2.48 6.52
CA GLU A 264 -17.32 3.36 5.90
C GLU A 264 -16.92 3.81 4.49
N ARG A 265 -15.62 3.82 4.17
CA ARG A 265 -15.10 4.22 2.86
C ARG A 265 -15.30 3.19 1.76
N TRP A 266 -15.66 1.95 2.09
CA TRP A 266 -15.88 0.89 1.11
C TRP A 266 -17.14 0.06 1.38
N THR A 267 -17.90 0.32 2.44
CA THR A 267 -19.14 -0.44 2.77
C THR A 267 -20.43 0.31 2.42
N GLY A 268 -20.36 1.44 1.71
CA GLY A 268 -21.56 2.18 1.34
C GLY A 268 -22.44 1.50 0.28
N ASP A 269 -23.57 2.16 0.02
CA ASP A 269 -24.67 1.73 -0.86
C ASP A 269 -24.55 2.45 -2.22
N GLU A 270 -23.35 2.50 -2.79
CA GLU A 270 -23.23 2.76 -4.23
C GLU A 270 -24.00 1.64 -4.94
N SER A 271 -25.16 2.01 -5.51
CA SER A 271 -25.98 1.19 -6.41
C SER A 271 -25.20 0.82 -7.68
N ALA A 272 -24.17 0.00 -7.52
CA ALA A 272 -23.26 -0.37 -8.57
C ALA A 272 -23.75 -1.69 -9.18
N GLU A 273 -24.52 -1.59 -10.25
CA GLU A 273 -24.69 -2.66 -11.21
C GLU A 273 -23.32 -3.03 -11.82
N GLY A 274 -22.58 -3.92 -11.14
CA GLY A 274 -21.21 -4.26 -11.51
C GLY A 274 -20.84 -5.71 -11.16
N SER A 275 -19.89 -6.28 -11.90
CA SER A 275 -19.40 -7.66 -11.67
C SER A 275 -18.65 -7.83 -10.35
N VAL A 276 -18.06 -6.76 -9.80
CA VAL A 276 -17.36 -6.75 -8.51
C VAL A 276 -18.34 -7.01 -7.37
N GLU A 277 -19.49 -6.33 -7.37
CA GLU A 277 -20.50 -6.49 -6.32
C GLU A 277 -21.06 -7.91 -6.25
N LYS A 278 -21.22 -8.56 -7.41
CA LYS A 278 -21.65 -9.96 -7.48
C LYS A 278 -20.63 -10.95 -6.93
N ARG A 279 -19.34 -10.56 -6.85
CA ARG A 279 -18.25 -11.40 -6.34
C ARG A 279 -17.92 -11.10 -4.87
N TRP A 280 -18.21 -9.89 -4.40
CA TRP A 280 -18.01 -9.50 -3.00
C TRP A 280 -18.92 -10.31 -2.09
N SER A 281 -18.42 -10.73 -0.94
CA SER A 281 -19.20 -11.47 0.04
C SER A 281 -18.85 -11.05 1.46
N ALA A 282 -19.65 -11.52 2.42
CA ALA A 282 -19.41 -11.29 3.84
C ALA A 282 -18.03 -11.80 4.32
N LEU A 283 -17.38 -12.69 3.56
CA LEU A 283 -16.05 -13.20 3.88
C LEU A 283 -14.94 -12.16 3.61
N GLU A 284 -15.05 -11.40 2.53
CA GLU A 284 -14.18 -10.25 2.27
C GLU A 284 -14.30 -9.21 3.38
N ASP A 285 -15.54 -8.92 3.81
CA ASP A 285 -15.80 -8.03 4.95
C ASP A 285 -15.17 -8.58 6.24
N GLU A 286 -15.37 -9.87 6.55
CA GLU A 286 -14.77 -10.52 7.74
C GLU A 286 -13.24 -10.36 7.73
N TYR A 287 -12.60 -10.58 6.58
CA TYR A 287 -11.15 -10.44 6.44
C TYR A 287 -10.67 -9.00 6.63
N LEU A 288 -11.32 -8.05 5.95
CA LEU A 288 -10.92 -6.63 5.93
C LEU A 288 -11.29 -5.89 7.22
N GLN A 289 -12.23 -6.40 8.01
CA GLN A 289 -12.48 -5.91 9.37
C GLN A 289 -11.32 -6.22 10.32
N GLN A 290 -10.43 -7.15 9.96
CA GLN A 290 -9.31 -7.61 10.80
C GLN A 290 -7.94 -7.44 10.14
N SER A 291 -7.88 -6.85 8.96
CA SER A 291 -6.65 -6.77 8.18
C SER A 291 -6.54 -5.46 7.41
N ARG A 292 -5.29 -5.02 7.20
CA ARG A 292 -4.89 -3.99 6.26
C ARG A 292 -4.13 -4.62 5.10
N ILE A 293 -4.38 -4.16 3.89
CA ILE A 293 -3.62 -4.48 2.69
C ILE A 293 -2.87 -3.23 2.24
N ASN A 294 -1.63 -3.41 1.79
CA ASN A 294 -0.84 -2.34 1.21
C ASN A 294 -0.24 -2.79 -0.11
N ILE A 295 -0.41 -2.01 -1.16
CA ILE A 295 0.25 -2.25 -2.46
C ILE A 295 1.34 -1.21 -2.62
N ASN A 296 2.59 -1.64 -2.71
CA ASN A 296 3.75 -0.78 -2.91
C ASN A 296 4.32 -1.03 -4.31
N VAL A 297 4.24 -0.04 -5.20
CA VAL A 297 4.61 -0.14 -6.62
C VAL A 297 5.82 0.73 -6.91
N ARG A 298 6.76 0.19 -7.69
CA ARG A 298 8.04 0.80 -8.01
C ARG A 298 8.47 0.53 -9.45
N GLN A 299 9.33 1.40 -9.93
CA GLN A 299 10.14 1.19 -11.12
C GLN A 299 11.48 0.59 -10.68
N VAL A 300 11.96 -0.42 -11.39
CA VAL A 300 13.20 -1.14 -11.06
C VAL A 300 14.33 -0.64 -11.96
N LEU A 301 14.06 -0.57 -13.26
CA LEU A 301 15.00 -0.19 -14.30
C LEU A 301 15.15 1.34 -14.36
N ARG A 302 16.34 1.81 -14.75
CA ARG A 302 16.55 3.22 -15.11
C ARG A 302 15.82 3.57 -16.40
N GLU A 303 15.57 4.86 -16.59
CA GLU A 303 15.00 5.36 -17.85
C GLU A 303 15.83 4.87 -19.05
N ASN A 304 15.15 4.24 -20.03
CA ASN A 304 15.72 3.61 -21.22
C ASN A 304 16.52 2.31 -21.01
N GLN A 305 16.63 1.79 -19.79
CA GLN A 305 17.18 0.45 -19.53
C GLN A 305 16.11 -0.60 -19.87
N GLN A 306 16.49 -1.70 -20.53
CA GLN A 306 15.55 -2.75 -20.96
C GLN A 306 15.47 -3.94 -20.00
N THR A 307 16.60 -4.28 -19.38
CA THR A 307 16.78 -5.43 -18.48
C THR A 307 17.74 -5.07 -17.35
N LEU A 308 17.67 -5.78 -16.23
CA LEU A 308 18.69 -5.73 -15.19
C LEU A 308 19.99 -6.34 -15.71
N ASP A 309 21.13 -5.77 -15.27
CA ASP A 309 22.44 -6.32 -15.58
C ASP A 309 22.63 -7.66 -14.85
N SER A 310 23.23 -8.65 -15.52
CA SER A 310 23.51 -9.93 -14.88
C SER A 310 24.54 -9.74 -13.76
N PRO A 311 24.36 -10.36 -12.57
CA PRO A 311 25.37 -10.30 -11.51
C PRO A 311 26.65 -11.02 -11.98
N GLY A 312 27.57 -10.27 -12.58
CA GLY A 312 28.80 -10.79 -13.17
C GLY A 312 29.40 -9.95 -14.30
N GLU A 313 28.64 -9.05 -14.93
CA GLU A 313 29.17 -8.16 -15.97
C GLU A 313 29.53 -6.78 -15.40
N CYS A 314 30.57 -6.75 -14.55
CA CYS A 314 31.37 -5.53 -14.39
C CYS A 314 32.55 -5.63 -15.35
N ASN A 315 32.55 -4.81 -16.40
CA ASN A 315 33.78 -4.44 -17.11
C ASN A 315 34.51 -3.36 -16.31
#